data_AF-A0A8H4QX88-F1
#
_entry.id   AF-A0A8H4QX88-F1
#
_cell.length_a   1.000
_cell.length_b   1.000
_cell.length_c   1.000
_cell.angle_alpha   90.00
_cell.angle_beta   90.00
_cell.angle_gamma   90.00
#
_symmetry.space_group_name_H-M   'P 1'
#
loop_
_entity.id
_entity.type
_entity.pdbx_description
1 polymer ?
#
loop_
_entity_poly.entity_id
_entity_poly.type
_entity_poly.pdbx_seq_one_letter_code
_entity_poly.pdbx_strand_id
1 'polypeptide(L)'
;MSHYVFPRIPLELVTEVVASVEDTQTLLQIGFVSRSFRDIVLPFIYHALIINKGTSAVKSLSLQNLSTNDNIRNCVKEIEYDSSLVDIAATREEELQNLLQDLLYLPNFPRIGTLRVYFPFLPDGEEIIGLSDPDQPFINHSRHFQRLLFQLCGRLHAGNNFHVKFFEIHNVIPCPNEGLNDPNFRQFLRPLKGMGISIIRADPDPDETQEAWHAFQAFTTQMVQVLQAPMELEYLSYGGDTIVCGAQERWEQWNALFFPRLRHLHLKGLLLDDVSPGKRVLSSKAIQFLLRHCDTLEDLTFESCSIAIDDSFTWSEILPVLEERMQKLVSFTFVPLPGRNYGGGNVLGGYSLLNPDTGVIPVTTYASSPTGVSDEDDGEEDKLALRRFLAHLRERRNESGETG
;
A
#
# COMPACT_ATOMS: atom_id res chain seq x y z
N MET A 1 63.37 9.13 6.49
CA MET A 1 62.12 8.94 5.73
C MET A 1 60.97 9.32 6.64
N SER A 2 60.32 10.45 6.38
CA SER A 2 59.22 10.98 7.19
C SER A 2 57.96 10.14 6.98
N HIS A 3 57.40 9.59 8.06
CA HIS A 3 56.06 9.03 8.05
C HIS A 3 55.06 10.15 7.79
N TYR A 4 54.60 10.28 6.54
CA TYR A 4 53.43 11.10 6.24
C TYR A 4 52.22 10.45 6.92
N VAL A 5 51.80 11.04 8.03
CA VAL A 5 50.53 10.71 8.67
C VAL A 5 49.47 11.43 7.85
N PHE A 6 48.73 10.68 7.02
CA PHE A 6 47.54 11.21 6.36
C PHE A 6 46.62 11.81 7.43
N PRO A 7 46.12 13.05 7.26
CA PRO A 7 45.16 13.60 8.18
C PRO A 7 43.94 12.68 8.21
N ARG A 8 43.63 12.15 9.40
CA ARG A 8 42.43 11.34 9.60
C ARG A 8 41.23 12.26 9.43
N ILE A 9 40.49 12.08 8.34
CA ILE A 9 39.20 12.73 8.15
C ILE A 9 38.26 12.23 9.26
N PRO A 10 37.55 13.12 9.98
CA PRO A 10 36.55 12.73 10.96
C PRO A 10 35.51 11.77 10.37
N LEU A 11 35.17 10.73 11.13
CA LEU A 11 34.24 9.69 10.68
C LEU A 11 32.87 10.28 10.38
N GLU A 12 32.47 11.27 11.15
CA GLU A 12 31.21 12.00 11.05
C GLU A 12 31.10 12.72 9.70
N LEU A 13 32.18 13.39 9.27
CA LEU A 13 32.23 14.08 7.97
C LEU A 13 32.17 13.10 6.80
N VAL A 14 32.87 11.96 6.90
CA VAL A 14 32.80 10.92 5.86
C VAL A 14 31.38 10.33 5.78
N THR A 15 30.77 10.08 6.94
CA THR A 15 29.39 9.55 7.01
C THR A 15 28.39 10.53 6.40
N GLU A 16 28.52 11.83 6.68
CA GLU A 16 27.65 12.86 6.12
C GLU A 16 27.78 12.96 4.59
N VAL A 17 29.01 12.95 4.08
CA VAL A 17 29.26 12.95 2.63
C VAL A 17 28.67 11.71 1.97
N VAL A 18 28.90 10.53 2.55
CA VAL A 18 28.34 9.27 2.05
C VAL A 18 26.81 9.29 2.09
N ALA A 19 26.21 9.81 3.16
CA ALA A 19 24.75 9.92 3.29
C ALA A 19 24.13 10.85 2.24
N SER A 20 24.88 11.83 1.73
CA SER A 20 24.43 12.72 0.64
C SER A 20 24.54 12.13 -0.77
N VAL A 21 25.16 10.95 -0.92
CA VAL A 21 25.30 10.27 -2.22
C VAL A 21 24.12 9.33 -2.43
N GLU A 22 23.24 9.68 -3.36
CA GLU A 22 22.05 8.88 -3.69
C GLU A 22 22.37 7.68 -4.60
N ASP A 23 23.43 7.77 -5.41
CA ASP A 23 23.79 6.74 -6.39
C ASP A 23 24.60 5.59 -5.79
N THR A 24 24.02 4.40 -5.80
CA THR A 24 24.64 3.14 -5.34
C THR A 24 25.95 2.83 -6.06
N GLN A 25 26.10 3.18 -7.34
CA GLN A 25 27.35 2.91 -8.07
C GLN A 25 28.49 3.78 -7.55
N THR A 26 28.22 5.07 -7.29
CA THR A 26 29.16 5.99 -6.66
C THR A 26 29.50 5.54 -5.25
N LEU A 27 28.53 5.08 -4.45
CA LEU A 27 28.77 4.48 -3.14
C LEU A 27 29.72 3.27 -3.24
N LEU A 28 29.50 2.36 -4.19
CA LEU A 28 30.40 1.23 -4.43
C LEU A 28 31.84 1.69 -4.76
N GLN A 29 31.98 2.73 -5.58
CA GLN A 29 33.28 3.32 -5.91
C GLN A 29 34.00 3.89 -4.68
N ILE A 30 33.27 4.62 -3.83
CA ILE A 30 33.80 5.14 -2.56
C ILE A 30 34.26 3.99 -1.65
N GLY A 31 33.51 2.87 -1.64
CA GLY A 31 33.89 1.66 -0.91
C GLY A 31 35.21 1.03 -1.33
N PHE A 32 35.69 1.28 -2.55
CA PHE A 32 37.00 0.79 -3.01
C PHE A 32 38.20 1.64 -2.55
N VAL A 33 37.96 2.85 -2.01
CA VAL A 33 39.03 3.77 -1.58
C VAL A 33 39.82 3.20 -0.40
N SER A 34 39.13 2.61 0.58
CA SER A 34 39.78 1.92 1.71
C SER A 34 38.80 1.03 2.47
N ARG A 35 39.31 0.19 3.38
CA ARG A 35 38.46 -0.62 4.27
C ARG A 35 37.53 0.23 5.15
N SER A 36 38.02 1.34 5.71
CA SER A 36 37.20 2.21 6.56
C SER A 36 36.05 2.87 5.78
N PHE A 37 36.31 3.31 4.55
CA PHE A 37 35.25 3.82 3.67
C PHE A 37 34.25 2.72 3.31
N ARG A 38 34.73 1.50 3.03
CA ARG A 38 33.86 0.35 2.80
C ARG A 38 32.92 0.12 3.98
N ASP A 39 33.43 0.08 5.21
CA ASP A 39 32.63 -0.20 6.40
C ASP A 39 31.55 0.88 6.65
N ILE A 40 31.84 2.14 6.29
CA ILE A 40 30.88 3.26 6.38
C ILE A 40 29.81 3.15 5.30
N VAL A 41 30.19 2.78 4.07
CA VAL A 41 29.32 2.84 2.90
C VAL A 41 28.43 1.60 2.77
N LEU A 42 28.89 0.43 3.26
CA LEU A 42 28.14 -0.83 3.19
C LEU A 42 26.70 -0.72 3.73
N PRO A 43 26.44 -0.09 4.90
CA PRO A 43 25.09 0.15 5.39
C PRO A 43 24.19 0.92 4.43
N PHE A 44 24.74 1.85 3.63
CA PHE A 44 23.96 2.64 2.67
C PHE A 44 23.67 1.84 1.40
N ILE A 45 24.65 1.08 0.91
CA ILE A 45 24.48 0.23 -0.28
C ILE A 45 23.47 -0.89 -0.01
N TYR A 46 23.58 -1.55 1.14
CA TYR A 46 22.84 -2.76 1.46
C TYR A 46 21.71 -2.54 2.46
N HIS A 47 21.28 -1.29 2.69
CA HIS A 47 20.12 -0.98 3.54
C HIS A 47 18.85 -1.67 3.02
N ALA A 48 18.64 -1.63 1.70
CA ALA A 48 17.53 -2.27 1.02
C ALA A 48 18.03 -3.27 -0.02
N LEU A 49 17.46 -4.48 -0.01
CA LEU A 49 17.69 -5.48 -1.05
C LEU A 49 16.45 -5.61 -1.93
N ILE A 50 16.60 -5.29 -3.21
CA ILE A 50 15.57 -5.50 -4.22
C ILE A 50 15.87 -6.81 -4.95
N ILE A 51 14.96 -7.76 -4.82
CA ILE A 51 15.03 -9.09 -5.43
C ILE A 51 14.11 -9.10 -6.64
N ASN A 52 14.72 -9.11 -7.83
CA ASN A 52 14.05 -9.15 -9.12
C ASN A 52 14.54 -10.34 -9.96
N LYS A 53 13.99 -10.50 -11.17
CA LYS A 53 14.41 -11.53 -12.13
C LYS A 53 15.92 -11.58 -12.35
N GLY A 54 16.55 -10.41 -12.50
CA GLY A 54 17.98 -10.28 -12.77
C GLY A 54 18.85 -10.74 -11.60
N THR A 55 18.46 -10.41 -10.38
CA THR A 55 19.19 -10.82 -9.17
C THR A 55 18.98 -12.30 -8.84
N SER A 56 17.76 -12.84 -9.04
CA SER A 56 17.46 -14.25 -8.80
C SER A 56 18.19 -15.18 -9.77
N ALA A 57 18.37 -14.76 -11.03
CA ALA A 57 19.11 -15.52 -12.04
C ALA A 57 20.61 -15.64 -11.71
N VAL A 58 21.16 -14.72 -10.92
CA VAL A 58 22.55 -14.75 -10.49
C VAL A 58 22.61 -15.47 -9.15
N LYS A 59 22.97 -16.76 -9.16
CA LYS A 59 23.06 -17.59 -7.94
C LYS A 59 23.82 -16.89 -6.81
N SER A 60 24.88 -16.13 -7.08
CA SER A 60 25.66 -15.42 -6.05
C SER A 60 24.91 -14.28 -5.34
N LEU A 61 23.74 -13.88 -5.84
CA LEU A 61 22.88 -12.84 -5.28
C LEU A 61 21.60 -13.41 -4.65
N SER A 62 21.47 -14.75 -4.53
CA SER A 62 20.38 -15.36 -3.78
C SER A 62 20.45 -14.98 -2.30
N LEU A 63 19.29 -14.91 -1.63
CA LEU A 63 19.25 -14.61 -0.19
C LEU A 63 20.06 -15.61 0.63
N GLN A 64 20.11 -16.87 0.21
CA GLN A 64 20.99 -17.87 0.81
C GLN A 64 22.43 -17.37 0.87
N ASN A 65 23.00 -16.94 -0.27
CA ASN A 65 24.38 -16.51 -0.34
C ASN A 65 24.61 -15.18 0.40
N LEU A 66 23.70 -14.22 0.25
CA LEU A 66 23.79 -12.93 0.96
C LEU A 66 23.71 -13.10 2.48
N SER A 67 22.91 -14.07 2.95
CA SER A 67 22.75 -14.36 4.37
C SER A 67 23.97 -15.00 5.03
N THR A 68 24.90 -15.55 4.25
CA THR A 68 26.19 -16.07 4.77
C THR A 68 27.24 -14.98 4.96
N ASN A 69 27.03 -13.79 4.40
CA ASN A 69 27.98 -12.68 4.49
C ASN A 69 27.60 -11.73 5.63
N ASP A 70 28.35 -11.80 6.74
CA ASP A 70 28.14 -10.96 7.92
C ASP A 70 28.12 -9.45 7.63
N ASN A 71 28.92 -8.99 6.66
CA ASN A 71 28.99 -7.58 6.32
C ASN A 71 27.72 -7.09 5.60
N ILE A 72 27.03 -7.99 4.89
CA ILE A 72 25.80 -7.67 4.17
C ILE A 72 24.60 -7.87 5.09
N ARG A 73 24.44 -9.05 5.68
CA ARG A 73 23.22 -9.42 6.42
C ARG A 73 22.92 -8.49 7.62
N ASN A 74 23.96 -7.92 8.22
CA ASN A 74 23.83 -6.97 9.34
C ASN A 74 23.50 -5.53 8.90
N CYS A 75 23.56 -5.24 7.61
CA CYS A 75 23.23 -3.94 7.02
C CYS A 75 21.79 -3.89 6.49
N VAL A 76 21.25 -5.04 6.05
CA VAL A 76 19.91 -5.13 5.46
C VAL A 76 18.84 -4.82 6.50
N LYS A 77 18.02 -3.81 6.21
CA LYS A 77 16.84 -3.42 6.98
C LYS A 77 15.55 -3.61 6.17
N GLU A 78 15.64 -3.61 4.85
CA GLU A 78 14.49 -3.72 3.96
C GLU A 78 14.76 -4.79 2.90
N ILE A 79 13.75 -5.63 2.65
CA ILE A 79 13.77 -6.59 1.55
C ILE A 79 12.51 -6.39 0.72
N GLU A 80 12.70 -6.25 -0.57
CA GLU A 80 11.65 -6.03 -1.55
C GLU A 80 11.69 -7.12 -2.62
N TYR A 81 10.56 -7.78 -2.83
CA TYR A 81 10.35 -8.72 -3.93
C TYR A 81 9.58 -8.00 -5.03
N ASP A 82 10.24 -7.79 -6.17
CA ASP A 82 9.65 -7.11 -7.32
C ASP A 82 8.68 -8.03 -8.10
N SER A 83 7.68 -7.40 -8.72
CA SER A 83 6.69 -7.97 -9.62
C SER A 83 7.29 -8.88 -10.70
N SER A 84 8.45 -8.52 -11.27
CA SER A 84 9.11 -9.31 -12.32
C SER A 84 9.55 -10.70 -11.88
N LEU A 85 9.89 -10.86 -10.60
CA LEU A 85 10.26 -12.16 -10.03
C LEU A 85 9.02 -13.00 -9.75
N VAL A 86 7.97 -12.36 -9.23
CA VAL A 86 6.70 -13.00 -8.91
C VAL A 86 5.97 -13.45 -10.19
N ASP A 87 6.04 -12.69 -11.27
CA ASP A 87 5.53 -13.07 -12.62
C ASP A 87 6.13 -14.40 -13.12
N ILE A 88 7.44 -14.56 -12.99
CA ILE A 88 8.11 -15.80 -13.40
C ILE A 88 7.69 -16.97 -12.52
N ALA A 89 7.61 -16.75 -11.20
CA ALA A 89 7.11 -17.75 -10.27
C ALA A 89 5.64 -18.11 -10.56
N ALA A 90 4.84 -17.14 -11.00
CA ALA A 90 3.44 -17.34 -11.39
C ALA A 90 3.29 -18.08 -12.73
N THR A 91 4.33 -18.16 -13.55
CA THR A 91 4.29 -18.91 -14.82
C THR A 91 4.96 -20.28 -14.74
N ARG A 92 5.79 -20.55 -13.72
CA ARG A 92 6.58 -21.78 -13.58
C ARG A 92 6.65 -22.29 -12.15
N GLU A 93 6.14 -23.49 -11.90
CA GLU A 93 6.11 -24.11 -10.57
C GLU A 93 7.52 -24.27 -9.94
N GLU A 94 8.54 -24.61 -10.73
CA GLU A 94 9.93 -24.73 -10.23
C GLU A 94 10.45 -23.40 -9.68
N GLU A 95 10.14 -22.29 -10.36
CA GLU A 95 10.58 -20.95 -9.96
C GLU A 95 9.84 -20.47 -8.71
N LEU A 96 8.56 -20.86 -8.57
CA LEU A 96 7.81 -20.65 -7.35
C LEU A 96 8.44 -21.39 -6.15
N GLN A 97 8.88 -22.64 -6.33
CA GLN A 97 9.57 -23.36 -5.27
C GLN A 97 10.91 -22.71 -4.91
N ASN A 98 11.68 -22.24 -5.90
CA ASN A 98 12.92 -21.51 -5.67
C ASN A 98 12.67 -20.23 -4.85
N LEU A 99 11.64 -19.45 -5.21
CA LEU A 99 11.26 -18.24 -4.49
C LEU A 99 10.87 -18.52 -3.03
N LEU A 100 10.11 -19.59 -2.81
CA LEU A 100 9.72 -20.03 -1.47
C LEU A 100 10.91 -20.51 -0.64
N GLN A 101 11.87 -21.19 -1.26
CA GLN A 101 13.11 -21.57 -0.60
C GLN A 101 13.95 -20.35 -0.21
N ASP A 102 14.01 -19.33 -1.08
CA ASP A 102 14.73 -18.09 -0.78
C ASP A 102 14.12 -17.34 0.41
N LEU A 103 12.78 -17.33 0.52
CA LEU A 103 12.08 -16.73 1.67
C LEU A 103 12.44 -17.39 3.02
N LEU A 104 12.89 -18.65 3.04
CA LEU A 104 13.32 -19.32 4.29
C LEU A 104 14.58 -18.70 4.91
N TYR A 105 15.34 -17.91 4.14
CA TYR A 105 16.55 -17.23 4.61
C TYR A 105 16.29 -15.85 5.21
N LEU A 106 15.06 -15.33 5.14
CA LEU A 106 14.70 -14.03 5.74
C LEU A 106 15.10 -13.88 7.22
N PRO A 107 14.97 -14.90 8.10
CA PRO A 107 15.38 -14.77 9.49
C PRO A 107 16.89 -14.57 9.70
N ASN A 108 17.72 -14.85 8.69
CA ASN A 108 19.16 -14.65 8.79
C ASN A 108 19.57 -13.16 8.68
N PHE A 109 18.62 -12.27 8.43
CA PHE A 109 18.81 -10.82 8.39
C PHE A 109 18.31 -10.20 9.71
N PRO A 110 19.17 -10.09 10.75
CA PRO A 110 18.74 -9.76 12.11
C PRO A 110 18.19 -8.34 12.28
N ARG A 111 18.36 -7.47 11.29
CA ARG A 111 17.91 -6.07 11.31
C ARG A 111 16.76 -5.79 10.36
N ILE A 112 16.23 -6.81 9.69
CA ILE A 112 15.10 -6.60 8.79
C ILE A 112 13.92 -6.01 9.56
N GLY A 113 13.52 -4.80 9.16
CA GLY A 113 12.38 -4.08 9.69
C GLY A 113 11.24 -3.99 8.69
N THR A 114 11.53 -4.13 7.39
CA THR A 114 10.54 -3.97 6.32
C THR A 114 10.61 -5.12 5.34
N LEU A 115 9.44 -5.67 5.01
CA LEU A 115 9.26 -6.65 3.94
C LEU A 115 8.19 -6.13 2.97
N ARG A 116 8.56 -5.98 1.69
CA ARG A 116 7.65 -5.60 0.61
C ARG A 116 7.57 -6.70 -0.44
N VAL A 117 6.36 -7.00 -0.89
CA VAL A 117 6.13 -7.98 -1.95
C VAL A 117 5.18 -7.39 -2.99
N TYR A 118 5.65 -7.26 -4.22
CA TYR A 118 4.87 -6.77 -5.34
C TYR A 118 4.47 -7.96 -6.21
N PHE A 119 3.17 -8.22 -6.30
CA PHE A 119 2.64 -9.15 -7.29
C PHE A 119 2.56 -8.44 -8.64
N PRO A 120 2.74 -9.15 -9.76
CA PRO A 120 2.49 -8.59 -11.09
C PRO A 120 1.02 -8.18 -11.23
N PHE A 121 0.78 -7.13 -12.00
CA PHE A 121 -0.56 -6.86 -12.52
C PHE A 121 -1.01 -8.00 -13.44
N LEU A 122 -2.32 -8.17 -13.58
CA LEU A 122 -2.86 -9.07 -14.59
C LEU A 122 -2.38 -8.58 -15.97
N PRO A 123 -1.93 -9.48 -16.85
CA PRO A 123 -1.64 -9.14 -18.24
C PRO A 123 -2.83 -8.45 -18.91
N ASP A 124 -2.57 -7.53 -19.84
CA ASP A 124 -3.62 -6.83 -20.58
C ASP A 124 -4.61 -7.83 -21.22
N GLY A 125 -5.89 -7.73 -20.86
CA GLY A 125 -6.97 -8.59 -21.35
C GLY A 125 -7.16 -9.90 -20.58
N GLU A 126 -6.37 -10.16 -19.53
CA GLU A 126 -6.70 -11.20 -18.55
C GLU A 126 -7.66 -10.64 -17.50
N GLU A 127 -8.88 -11.17 -17.50
CA GLU A 127 -9.87 -10.93 -16.46
C GLU A 127 -9.85 -12.08 -15.44
N ILE A 128 -10.28 -11.80 -14.21
CA ILE A 128 -10.47 -12.83 -13.18
C ILE A 128 -11.77 -13.60 -13.51
N ILE A 129 -11.71 -14.42 -14.55
CA ILE A 129 -12.83 -15.24 -15.03
C ILE A 129 -12.75 -16.61 -14.35
N GLY A 130 -13.58 -16.83 -13.34
CA GLY A 130 -13.68 -18.12 -12.67
C GLY A 130 -12.43 -18.45 -11.85
N LEU A 131 -12.58 -18.45 -10.52
CA LEU A 131 -11.47 -18.58 -9.57
C LEU A 131 -10.79 -19.95 -9.59
N SER A 132 -11.38 -20.90 -10.29
CA SER A 132 -10.91 -22.28 -10.39
C SER A 132 -10.74 -22.71 -11.84
N ASP A 133 -10.69 -21.77 -12.78
CA ASP A 133 -10.47 -22.09 -14.19
C ASP A 133 -9.04 -22.65 -14.35
N PRO A 134 -8.87 -23.95 -14.69
CA PRO A 134 -7.55 -24.52 -14.94
C PRO A 134 -6.85 -23.85 -16.13
N ASP A 135 -7.58 -23.15 -16.99
CA ASP A 135 -7.06 -22.44 -18.15
C ASP A 135 -6.44 -21.07 -17.78
N GLN A 136 -6.47 -20.70 -16.49
CA GLN A 136 -5.80 -19.50 -15.93
C GLN A 136 -4.61 -19.84 -15.02
N PRO A 137 -3.52 -20.44 -15.54
CA PRO A 137 -2.39 -20.89 -14.72
C PRO A 137 -1.71 -19.74 -13.95
N PHE A 138 -1.66 -18.54 -14.53
CA PHE A 138 -1.06 -17.37 -13.91
C PHE A 138 -1.76 -16.96 -12.61
N ILE A 139 -3.10 -16.82 -12.64
CA ILE A 139 -3.92 -16.49 -11.48
C ILE A 139 -3.80 -17.59 -10.42
N ASN A 140 -3.87 -18.85 -10.82
CA ASN A 140 -3.77 -19.99 -9.92
C ASN A 140 -2.42 -20.05 -9.19
N HIS A 141 -1.30 -19.88 -9.90
CA HIS A 141 0.01 -19.84 -9.26
C HIS A 141 0.22 -18.60 -8.40
N SER A 142 -0.25 -17.43 -8.83
CA SER A 142 -0.19 -16.20 -8.04
C SER A 142 -0.94 -16.35 -6.71
N ARG A 143 -2.15 -16.93 -6.74
CA ARG A 143 -2.93 -17.24 -5.53
C ARG A 143 -2.24 -18.29 -4.66
N HIS A 144 -1.67 -19.33 -5.27
CA HIS A 144 -0.89 -20.33 -4.55
C HIS A 144 0.29 -19.69 -3.82
N PHE A 145 1.01 -18.79 -4.49
CA PHE A 145 2.11 -18.05 -3.88
C PHE A 145 1.65 -17.13 -2.74
N GLN A 146 0.58 -16.34 -2.93
CA GLN A 146 0.00 -15.50 -1.86
C GLN A 146 -0.30 -16.35 -0.62
N ARG A 147 -0.97 -17.50 -0.80
CA ARG A 147 -1.28 -18.42 0.32
C ARG A 147 -0.03 -18.88 1.04
N LEU A 148 0.98 -19.34 0.30
CA LEU A 148 2.21 -19.87 0.88
C LEU A 148 3.05 -18.77 1.54
N LEU A 149 3.07 -17.56 0.98
CA LEU A 149 3.73 -16.39 1.56
C LEU A 149 3.16 -16.07 2.95
N PHE A 150 1.83 -15.95 3.09
CA PHE A 150 1.21 -15.67 4.38
C PHE A 150 1.51 -16.76 5.42
N GLN A 151 1.38 -18.02 5.05
CA GLN A 151 1.72 -19.14 5.93
C GLN A 151 3.20 -19.12 6.33
N LEU A 152 4.08 -18.81 5.38
CA LEU A 152 5.51 -18.78 5.61
C LEU A 152 5.90 -17.63 6.55
N CYS A 153 5.39 -16.41 6.33
CA CYS A 153 5.60 -15.28 7.25
C CYS A 153 5.19 -15.64 8.68
N GLY A 154 4.04 -16.30 8.85
CA GLY A 154 3.59 -16.79 10.15
C GLY A 154 4.56 -17.81 10.78
N ARG A 155 4.99 -18.82 10.02
CA ARG A 155 5.93 -19.84 10.51
C ARG A 155 7.30 -19.27 10.86
N LEU A 156 7.83 -18.38 10.03
CA LEU A 156 9.13 -17.73 10.26
C LEU A 156 9.09 -16.88 11.52
N HIS A 157 7.99 -16.16 11.75
CA HIS A 157 7.79 -15.39 12.98
C HIS A 157 7.75 -16.29 14.23
N ALA A 158 7.01 -17.41 14.17
CA ALA A 158 6.87 -18.32 15.29
C ALA A 158 8.17 -19.08 15.64
N GLY A 159 9.02 -19.37 14.65
CA GLY A 159 10.18 -20.25 14.83
C GLY A 159 11.54 -19.55 14.96
N ASN A 160 11.75 -18.38 14.33
CA ASN A 160 13.11 -17.93 13.98
C ASN A 160 13.43 -16.45 14.30
N ASN A 161 12.77 -15.82 15.28
CA ASN A 161 12.96 -14.39 15.62
C ASN A 161 12.83 -13.44 14.41
N PHE A 162 11.98 -13.79 13.44
CA PHE A 162 11.68 -12.94 12.31
C PHE A 162 10.73 -11.82 12.75
N HIS A 163 11.27 -10.60 12.91
CA HIS A 163 10.58 -9.45 13.50
C HIS A 163 10.52 -8.28 12.52
N VAL A 164 9.52 -8.32 11.65
CA VAL A 164 9.20 -7.21 10.76
C VAL A 164 8.36 -6.17 11.51
N LYS A 165 8.60 -4.89 11.21
CA LYS A 165 7.80 -3.75 11.70
C LYS A 165 6.86 -3.22 10.61
N PHE A 166 7.26 -3.32 9.35
CA PHE A 166 6.52 -2.83 8.18
C PHE A 166 6.33 -3.96 7.18
N PHE A 167 5.08 -4.32 6.91
CA PHE A 167 4.75 -5.36 5.95
C PHE A 167 3.86 -4.78 4.85
N GLU A 168 4.35 -4.83 3.62
CA GLU A 168 3.61 -4.35 2.46
C GLU A 168 3.44 -5.45 1.43
N ILE A 169 2.21 -5.59 0.94
CA ILE A 169 1.86 -6.51 -0.12
C ILE A 169 1.04 -5.75 -1.17
N HIS A 170 1.49 -5.78 -2.41
CA HIS A 170 0.89 -5.02 -3.50
C HIS A 170 0.31 -5.94 -4.56
N ASN A 171 -0.75 -5.51 -5.22
CA ASN A 171 -1.44 -6.28 -6.26
C ASN A 171 -1.93 -7.65 -5.79
N VAL A 172 -2.53 -7.71 -4.61
CA VAL A 172 -3.17 -8.94 -4.11
C VAL A 172 -4.42 -9.24 -4.94
N ILE A 173 -4.60 -10.51 -5.31
CA ILE A 173 -5.80 -10.98 -5.99
C ILE A 173 -6.88 -11.15 -4.91
N PRO A 174 -8.00 -10.39 -4.95
CA PRO A 174 -8.93 -10.30 -3.84
C PRO A 174 -9.87 -11.52 -3.78
N CYS A 175 -9.32 -12.67 -3.42
CA CYS A 175 -10.04 -13.93 -3.34
C CYS A 175 -9.78 -14.62 -2.01
N PRO A 176 -10.69 -15.49 -1.53
CA PRO A 176 -10.50 -16.22 -0.28
C PRO A 176 -9.14 -16.90 -0.24
N ASN A 177 -8.39 -16.64 0.83
CA ASN A 177 -7.02 -17.11 0.96
C ASN A 177 -6.84 -17.78 2.33
N GLU A 178 -6.63 -19.09 2.33
CA GLU A 178 -6.44 -19.88 3.55
C GLU A 178 -5.23 -19.42 4.38
N GLY A 179 -4.22 -18.82 3.76
CA GLY A 179 -3.05 -18.28 4.43
C GLY A 179 -3.37 -17.10 5.34
N LEU A 180 -4.39 -16.30 5.00
CA LEU A 180 -4.88 -15.21 5.86
C LEU A 180 -5.56 -15.73 7.15
N ASN A 181 -6.07 -16.97 7.11
CA ASN A 181 -6.68 -17.64 8.25
C ASN A 181 -5.66 -18.38 9.13
N ASP A 182 -4.37 -18.42 8.75
CA ASP A 182 -3.33 -19.05 9.54
C ASP A 182 -3.15 -18.29 10.90
N PRO A 183 -3.32 -18.97 12.05
CA PRO A 183 -3.12 -18.35 13.35
C PRO A 183 -1.72 -17.77 13.55
N ASN A 184 -0.70 -18.39 12.97
CA ASN A 184 0.69 -17.90 13.05
C ASN A 184 0.88 -16.63 12.23
N PHE A 185 0.18 -16.51 11.10
CA PHE A 185 0.19 -15.27 10.32
C PHE A 185 -0.44 -14.13 11.14
N ARG A 186 -1.55 -14.38 11.84
CA ARG A 186 -2.12 -13.37 12.76
C ARG A 186 -1.15 -12.98 13.88
N GLN A 187 -0.34 -13.91 14.39
CA GLN A 187 0.71 -13.57 15.36
C GLN A 187 1.80 -12.69 14.75
N PHE A 188 2.21 -12.98 13.52
CA PHE A 188 3.15 -12.16 12.76
C PHE A 188 2.69 -10.70 12.58
N LEU A 189 1.37 -10.47 12.47
CA LEU A 189 0.83 -9.11 12.30
C LEU A 189 0.80 -8.29 13.59
N ARG A 190 0.71 -8.92 14.77
CA ARG A 190 0.56 -8.21 16.07
C ARG A 190 1.62 -7.12 16.33
N PRO A 191 2.93 -7.37 16.09
CA PRO A 191 3.97 -6.37 16.36
C PRO A 191 4.15 -5.33 15.24
N LEU A 192 3.37 -5.38 14.16
CA LEU A 192 3.53 -4.44 13.05
C LEU A 192 3.18 -3.03 13.47
N LYS A 193 4.03 -2.09 13.05
CA LYS A 193 3.83 -0.65 13.12
C LYS A 193 3.26 -0.10 11.82
N GLY A 194 3.56 -0.72 10.69
CA GLY A 194 3.00 -0.33 9.40
C GLY A 194 2.55 -1.52 8.58
N MET A 195 1.43 -1.35 7.88
CA MET A 195 0.87 -2.34 6.98
C MET A 195 0.40 -1.67 5.69
N GLY A 196 0.79 -2.21 4.54
CA GLY A 196 0.32 -1.80 3.23
C GLY A 196 -0.30 -2.97 2.48
N ILE A 197 -1.52 -2.81 1.98
CA ILE A 197 -2.20 -3.80 1.16
C ILE A 197 -2.77 -3.08 -0.07
N SER A 198 -2.21 -3.37 -1.24
CA SER A 198 -2.83 -3.03 -2.53
C SER A 198 -3.50 -4.28 -3.12
N ILE A 199 -4.71 -4.12 -3.66
CA ILE A 199 -5.48 -5.17 -4.33
C ILE A 199 -5.64 -4.87 -5.82
N ILE A 200 -5.58 -5.92 -6.65
CA ILE A 200 -5.93 -5.80 -8.07
C ILE A 200 -7.44 -5.69 -8.18
N ARG A 201 -7.92 -4.86 -9.11
CA ARG A 201 -9.33 -4.77 -9.47
C ARG A 201 -9.79 -6.09 -10.11
N ALA A 202 -10.85 -6.69 -9.56
CA ALA A 202 -11.75 -7.50 -10.37
C ALA A 202 -12.59 -6.50 -11.17
N ASP A 203 -12.44 -6.44 -12.50
CA ASP A 203 -13.15 -5.46 -13.29
C ASP A 203 -14.61 -5.87 -13.34
N PRO A 204 -15.55 -5.20 -12.63
CA PRO A 204 -16.94 -5.58 -12.68
C PRO A 204 -17.50 -5.12 -14.01
N ASP A 205 -17.24 -5.90 -15.05
CA ASP A 205 -18.20 -6.03 -16.11
C ASP A 205 -19.54 -6.37 -15.41
N PRO A 206 -20.65 -5.67 -15.68
CA PRO A 206 -21.96 -6.10 -15.20
C PRO A 206 -22.30 -7.55 -15.57
N ASP A 207 -21.61 -8.13 -16.56
CA ASP A 207 -21.66 -9.55 -16.92
C ASP A 207 -20.62 -10.43 -16.20
N GLU A 208 -19.76 -9.87 -15.34
CA GLU A 208 -18.83 -10.64 -14.50
C GLU A 208 -19.59 -11.72 -13.73
N THR A 209 -18.94 -12.88 -13.66
CA THR A 209 -19.50 -14.02 -12.93
C THR A 209 -19.76 -13.61 -11.48
N GLN A 210 -21.00 -13.79 -11.03
CA GLN A 210 -21.42 -13.64 -9.64
C GLN A 210 -20.44 -14.27 -8.62
N GLU A 211 -19.68 -15.28 -9.06
CA GLU A 211 -18.57 -15.91 -8.35
C GLU A 211 -17.40 -14.96 -7.99
N ALA A 212 -16.89 -14.17 -8.95
CA ALA A 212 -15.78 -13.24 -8.71
C ALA A 212 -16.17 -12.19 -7.65
N TRP A 213 -17.38 -11.67 -7.76
CA TRP A 213 -17.99 -10.79 -6.78
C TRP A 213 -18.08 -11.41 -5.38
N HIS A 214 -18.63 -12.64 -5.27
CA HIS A 214 -18.74 -13.33 -3.98
C HIS A 214 -17.37 -13.61 -3.36
N ALA A 215 -16.36 -13.91 -4.17
CA ALA A 215 -15.00 -14.10 -3.70
C ALA A 215 -14.35 -12.81 -3.23
N PHE A 216 -14.56 -11.71 -3.92
CA PHE A 216 -14.16 -10.39 -3.44
C PHE A 216 -14.80 -10.07 -2.09
N GLN A 217 -16.11 -10.32 -1.93
CA GLN A 217 -16.81 -10.12 -0.66
C GLN A 217 -16.27 -11.02 0.47
N ALA A 218 -15.96 -12.27 0.15
CA ALA A 218 -15.38 -13.20 1.12
C ALA A 218 -13.94 -12.80 1.49
N PHE A 219 -13.16 -12.30 0.54
CA PHE A 219 -11.82 -11.77 0.78
C PHE A 219 -11.85 -10.53 1.67
N THR A 220 -12.66 -9.52 1.37
CA THR A 220 -12.79 -8.31 2.20
C THR A 220 -13.22 -8.65 3.62
N THR A 221 -14.16 -9.60 3.79
CA THR A 221 -14.55 -10.12 5.11
C THR A 221 -13.38 -10.78 5.84
N GLN A 222 -12.55 -11.56 5.15
CA GLN A 222 -11.33 -12.14 5.73
C GLN A 222 -10.31 -11.04 6.10
N MET A 223 -10.13 -10.04 5.25
CA MET A 223 -9.21 -8.92 5.50
C MET A 223 -9.60 -8.12 6.74
N VAL A 224 -10.88 -7.87 6.98
CA VAL A 224 -11.34 -7.23 8.22
C VAL A 224 -10.92 -8.06 9.44
N GLN A 225 -11.03 -9.40 9.40
CA GLN A 225 -10.57 -10.25 10.51
C GLN A 225 -9.05 -10.21 10.70
N VAL A 226 -8.29 -10.13 9.60
CA VAL A 226 -6.83 -10.04 9.60
C VAL A 226 -6.38 -8.71 10.20
N LEU A 227 -7.04 -7.61 9.82
CA LEU A 227 -6.77 -6.26 10.29
C LEU A 227 -7.13 -6.04 11.77
N GLN A 228 -7.82 -6.97 12.43
CA GLN A 228 -8.01 -6.95 13.88
C GLN A 228 -6.76 -7.40 14.68
N ALA A 229 -5.79 -8.04 14.02
CA ALA A 229 -4.60 -8.56 14.68
C ALA A 229 -3.54 -7.50 15.07
N PRO A 230 -3.18 -6.51 14.21
CA PRO A 230 -2.15 -5.52 14.53
C PRO A 230 -2.66 -4.45 15.51
N MET A 231 -2.28 -4.55 16.78
CA MET A 231 -2.68 -3.59 17.83
C MET A 231 -1.75 -2.38 17.95
N GLU A 232 -0.53 -2.49 17.41
CA GLU A 232 0.52 -1.48 17.48
C GLU A 232 0.65 -0.67 16.19
N LEU A 233 -0.34 -0.78 15.30
CA LEU A 233 -0.33 -0.19 13.98
C LEU A 233 -0.38 1.35 14.06
N GLU A 234 0.65 1.99 13.52
CA GLU A 234 0.81 3.44 13.39
C GLU A 234 0.51 3.91 11.95
N TYR A 235 0.73 3.04 10.96
CA TYR A 235 0.51 3.31 9.53
C TYR A 235 -0.32 2.20 8.88
N LEU A 236 -1.40 2.58 8.19
CA LEU A 236 -2.20 1.68 7.37
C LEU A 236 -2.37 2.25 5.96
N SER A 237 -1.97 1.51 4.94
CA SER A 237 -2.31 1.76 3.54
C SER A 237 -3.19 0.63 3.03
N TYR A 238 -4.38 0.94 2.53
CA TYR A 238 -5.31 -0.05 2.00
C TYR A 238 -6.04 0.47 0.77
N GLY A 239 -6.09 -0.33 -0.28
CA GLY A 239 -6.83 0.07 -1.48
C GLY A 239 -6.47 -0.71 -2.72
N GLY A 240 -6.98 -0.29 -3.87
CA GLY A 240 -6.57 -0.79 -5.18
C GLY A 240 -5.80 0.25 -5.97
N ASP A 241 -4.85 -0.19 -6.80
CA ASP A 241 -4.10 0.73 -7.67
C ASP A 241 -4.96 1.38 -8.78
N THR A 242 -6.15 0.84 -8.98
CA THR A 242 -7.22 1.44 -9.80
C THR A 242 -8.47 1.59 -8.96
N ILE A 243 -9.39 2.46 -9.38
CA ILE A 243 -10.65 2.67 -8.65
C ILE A 243 -11.43 1.35 -8.63
N VAL A 244 -11.62 0.80 -7.42
CA VAL A 244 -12.42 -0.38 -7.15
C VAL A 244 -13.89 0.03 -7.21
N CYS A 245 -14.37 0.26 -8.43
CA CYS A 245 -15.77 0.58 -8.64
C CYS A 245 -16.61 -0.68 -8.74
N GLY A 246 -17.84 -0.63 -8.26
CA GLY A 246 -18.76 -1.77 -8.19
C GLY A 246 -18.66 -2.55 -6.88
N ALA A 247 -17.46 -2.65 -6.28
CA ALA A 247 -17.29 -3.21 -4.95
C ALA A 247 -17.43 -2.17 -3.87
N GLN A 248 -18.68 -1.94 -3.44
CA GLN A 248 -18.95 -1.30 -2.18
C GLN A 248 -18.22 -2.11 -1.09
N GLU A 249 -17.07 -1.60 -0.67
CA GLU A 249 -16.44 -2.05 0.57
C GLU A 249 -17.53 -2.03 1.63
N ARG A 250 -17.70 -3.15 2.33
CA ARG A 250 -18.69 -3.24 3.40
C ARG A 250 -18.17 -2.45 4.58
N TRP A 251 -18.32 -1.14 4.49
CA TRP A 251 -17.89 -0.22 5.52
C TRP A 251 -18.56 -0.54 6.86
N GLU A 252 -19.68 -1.27 6.89
CA GLU A 252 -20.22 -1.83 8.15
C GLU A 252 -19.20 -2.69 8.89
N GLN A 253 -18.45 -3.53 8.17
CA GLN A 253 -17.44 -4.41 8.74
C GLN A 253 -16.17 -3.64 9.12
N TRP A 254 -15.72 -2.71 8.27
CA TRP A 254 -14.59 -1.82 8.56
C TRP A 254 -14.84 -0.95 9.78
N ASN A 255 -16.08 -0.50 9.99
CA ASN A 255 -16.48 0.22 11.18
C ASN A 255 -16.43 -0.66 12.45
N ALA A 256 -16.07 -1.94 12.41
CA ALA A 256 -15.72 -2.70 13.60
C ALA A 256 -14.24 -2.56 13.98
N LEU A 257 -13.39 -2.11 13.06
CA LEU A 257 -11.94 -1.94 13.28
C LEU A 257 -11.66 -0.74 14.17
N PHE A 258 -10.63 -0.87 15.00
CA PHE A 258 -10.10 0.21 15.82
C PHE A 258 -8.61 0.01 16.04
N PHE A 259 -7.82 1.01 15.66
CA PHE A 259 -6.37 0.99 15.75
C PHE A 259 -5.93 2.07 16.75
N PRO A 260 -5.61 1.72 18.01
CA PRO A 260 -5.42 2.70 19.09
C PRO A 260 -4.17 3.57 18.92
N ARG A 261 -3.31 3.29 17.94
CA ARG A 261 -2.07 4.04 17.66
C ARG A 261 -1.98 4.54 16.22
N LEU A 262 -3.06 4.44 15.44
CA LEU A 262 -3.03 4.81 14.03
C LEU A 262 -2.86 6.31 13.87
N ARG A 263 -1.72 6.70 13.29
CA ARG A 263 -1.36 8.09 13.00
C ARG A 263 -1.49 8.40 11.51
N HIS A 264 -1.24 7.42 10.65
CA HIS A 264 -1.25 7.60 9.20
C HIS A 264 -2.21 6.60 8.55
N LEU A 265 -3.17 7.11 7.79
CA LEU A 265 -4.12 6.32 7.03
C LEU A 265 -4.09 6.73 5.56
N HIS A 266 -3.77 5.78 4.70
CA HIS A 266 -3.80 5.95 3.25
C HIS A 266 -4.85 5.00 2.66
N LEU A 267 -5.91 5.57 2.08
CA LEU A 267 -6.92 4.81 1.35
C LEU A 267 -6.75 5.05 -0.15
N LYS A 268 -6.76 3.97 -0.94
CA LYS A 268 -6.54 4.04 -2.39
C LYS A 268 -7.66 3.40 -3.20
N GLY A 269 -8.19 4.11 -4.19
CA GLY A 269 -9.16 3.55 -5.14
C GLY A 269 -10.47 3.08 -4.50
N LEU A 270 -10.82 3.56 -3.30
CA LEU A 270 -12.01 3.10 -2.57
C LEU A 270 -13.23 3.98 -2.83
N LEU A 271 -14.41 3.36 -2.86
CA LEU A 271 -15.70 4.04 -2.77
C LEU A 271 -16.09 4.19 -1.30
N LEU A 272 -16.18 5.43 -0.79
CA LEU A 272 -16.32 5.71 0.64
C LEU A 272 -17.78 5.74 1.15
N ASP A 273 -18.81 5.58 0.33
CA ASP A 273 -20.17 5.43 0.87
C ASP A 273 -21.23 4.89 -0.08
N ASP A 274 -22.36 4.51 0.52
CA ASP A 274 -23.70 4.29 -0.05
C ASP A 274 -24.71 4.90 0.94
N VAL A 275 -24.86 6.22 0.86
CA VAL A 275 -25.86 6.92 1.66
C VAL A 275 -27.19 6.76 0.95
N SER A 276 -28.07 5.92 1.50
CA SER A 276 -29.46 5.91 1.03
C SER A 276 -30.06 7.34 1.14
N PRO A 277 -30.81 7.83 0.15
CA PRO A 277 -31.30 9.20 0.11
C PRO A 277 -31.97 9.65 1.43
N GLY A 278 -31.56 10.82 1.93
CA GLY A 278 -32.14 11.44 3.14
C GLY A 278 -31.50 11.05 4.47
N LYS A 279 -30.39 10.29 4.47
CA LYS A 279 -29.58 10.04 5.67
C LYS A 279 -28.51 11.13 5.86
N ARG A 280 -28.14 11.41 7.13
CA ARG A 280 -27.14 12.45 7.48
C ARG A 280 -25.70 11.96 7.25
N VAL A 281 -24.75 12.89 7.01
CA VAL A 281 -23.27 12.66 6.98
C VAL A 281 -22.81 11.60 7.97
N LEU A 282 -23.17 11.77 9.24
CA LEU A 282 -22.70 10.96 10.36
C LEU A 282 -23.23 9.51 10.34
N SER A 283 -24.14 9.17 9.42
CA SER A 283 -24.61 7.80 9.23
C SER A 283 -23.70 6.96 8.34
N SER A 284 -22.85 7.63 7.54
CA SER A 284 -21.81 7.01 6.71
C SER A 284 -20.92 6.10 7.53
N LYS A 285 -20.75 4.84 7.09
CA LYS A 285 -19.91 3.89 7.81
C LYS A 285 -18.42 4.16 7.60
N ALA A 286 -18.02 4.68 6.44
CA ALA A 286 -16.63 5.09 6.22
C ALA A 286 -16.29 6.30 7.08
N ILE A 287 -17.16 7.32 7.13
CA ILE A 287 -16.91 8.48 8.00
C ILE A 287 -16.92 8.07 9.47
N GLN A 288 -17.79 7.16 9.90
CA GLN A 288 -17.74 6.61 11.27
C GLN A 288 -16.41 5.90 11.56
N PHE A 289 -15.87 5.15 10.60
CA PHE A 289 -14.56 4.52 10.74
C PHE A 289 -13.44 5.57 10.89
N LEU A 290 -13.43 6.61 10.06
CA LEU A 290 -12.44 7.70 10.17
C LEU A 290 -12.55 8.43 11.51
N LEU A 291 -13.76 8.82 11.91
CA LEU A 291 -14.02 9.55 13.15
C LEU A 291 -13.70 8.73 14.40
N ARG A 292 -13.72 7.40 14.32
CA ARG A 292 -13.26 6.57 15.45
C ARG A 292 -11.78 6.74 15.77
N HIS A 293 -10.99 7.19 14.80
CA HIS A 293 -9.56 7.43 14.93
C HIS A 293 -9.25 8.93 15.09
N CYS A 294 -10.25 9.77 15.41
CA CYS A 294 -10.07 11.23 15.49
C CYS A 294 -9.03 11.66 16.54
N ASP A 295 -8.84 10.85 17.58
CA ASP A 295 -7.91 11.10 18.68
C ASP A 295 -6.47 10.63 18.39
N THR A 296 -6.21 9.97 17.27
CA THR A 296 -4.88 9.42 16.95
C THR A 296 -4.39 9.80 15.57
N LEU A 297 -5.30 9.99 14.60
CA LEU A 297 -4.93 10.21 13.21
C LEU A 297 -4.35 11.61 13.00
N GLU A 298 -3.19 11.66 12.37
CA GLU A 298 -2.39 12.85 12.08
C GLU A 298 -2.26 13.09 10.57
N ASP A 299 -2.24 12.01 9.78
CA ASP A 299 -2.17 12.04 8.32
C ASP A 299 -3.26 11.17 7.70
N LEU A 300 -4.02 11.77 6.77
CA LEU A 300 -5.07 11.09 6.01
C LEU A 300 -4.87 11.35 4.52
N THR A 301 -4.63 10.29 3.77
CA THR A 301 -4.48 10.34 2.32
C THR A 301 -5.61 9.57 1.64
N PHE A 302 -6.28 10.22 0.70
CA PHE A 302 -7.23 9.62 -0.23
C PHE A 302 -6.65 9.68 -1.63
N GLU A 303 -6.19 8.54 -2.13
CA GLU A 303 -5.66 8.40 -3.48
C GLU A 303 -6.71 7.76 -4.38
N SER A 304 -7.24 8.49 -5.37
CA SER A 304 -8.27 7.98 -6.29
C SER A 304 -9.54 7.44 -5.61
N CYS A 305 -9.83 7.92 -4.40
CA CYS A 305 -11.09 7.60 -3.71
C CYS A 305 -12.25 8.42 -4.26
N SER A 306 -13.46 7.86 -4.17
CA SER A 306 -14.70 8.51 -4.57
C SER A 306 -15.77 8.36 -3.49
N ILE A 307 -16.81 9.19 -3.57
CA ILE A 307 -18.06 9.02 -2.81
C ILE A 307 -19.15 8.65 -3.81
N ALA A 308 -20.06 7.73 -3.44
CA ALA A 308 -21.24 7.48 -4.25
C ALA A 308 -22.15 8.70 -4.14
N ILE A 309 -22.52 9.27 -5.28
CA ILE A 309 -23.41 10.42 -5.32
C ILE A 309 -24.80 9.89 -5.62
N ASP A 310 -25.61 9.87 -4.58
CA ASP A 310 -27.05 9.77 -4.72
C ASP A 310 -27.62 11.10 -4.21
N ASP A 311 -27.68 12.13 -5.08
CA ASP A 311 -28.27 13.49 -4.98
C ASP A 311 -28.24 14.27 -3.64
N SER A 312 -27.58 13.79 -2.60
CA SER A 312 -27.80 14.25 -1.22
C SER A 312 -26.55 14.31 -0.36
N PHE A 313 -25.36 14.11 -0.95
CA PHE A 313 -24.12 14.11 -0.20
C PHE A 313 -22.89 14.54 -1.00
N THR A 314 -22.13 15.49 -0.46
CA THR A 314 -20.96 16.10 -1.14
C THR A 314 -19.76 16.18 -0.19
N TRP A 315 -18.55 16.40 -0.75
CA TRP A 315 -17.37 16.63 0.07
C TRP A 315 -17.48 17.92 0.90
N SER A 316 -18.24 18.92 0.40
CA SER A 316 -18.54 20.15 1.15
C SER A 316 -19.27 19.90 2.47
N GLU A 317 -19.99 18.78 2.61
CA GLU A 317 -20.64 18.37 3.86
C GLU A 317 -19.74 17.50 4.76
N ILE A 318 -18.85 16.69 4.18
CA ILE A 318 -17.94 15.80 4.91
C ILE A 318 -16.81 16.57 5.59
N LEU A 319 -16.13 17.43 4.83
CA LEU A 319 -14.89 18.08 5.26
C LEU A 319 -15.06 18.92 6.53
N PRO A 320 -16.13 19.72 6.71
CA PRO A 320 -16.34 20.46 7.96
C PRO A 320 -16.47 19.54 9.19
N VAL A 321 -17.07 18.36 9.02
CA VAL A 321 -17.20 17.38 10.11
C VAL A 321 -15.83 16.81 10.48
N LEU A 322 -14.98 16.50 9.49
CA LEU A 322 -13.61 16.05 9.75
C LEU A 322 -12.79 17.16 10.43
N GLU A 323 -12.94 18.41 9.98
CA GLU A 323 -12.27 19.59 10.55
C GLU A 323 -12.58 19.81 12.03
N GLU A 324 -13.87 19.72 12.39
CA GLU A 324 -14.36 19.89 13.76
C GLU A 324 -13.86 18.76 14.67
N ARG A 325 -13.92 17.52 14.18
CA ARG A 325 -13.76 16.31 15.00
C ARG A 325 -12.34 15.78 15.06
N MET A 326 -11.56 15.88 13.98
CA MET A 326 -10.21 15.31 13.89
C MET A 326 -9.17 16.37 14.25
N GLN A 327 -9.09 16.69 15.54
CA GLN A 327 -8.26 17.79 16.04
C GLN A 327 -6.75 17.53 15.89
N LYS A 328 -6.33 16.26 15.84
CA LYS A 328 -4.92 15.87 15.63
C LYS A 328 -4.50 15.77 14.17
N LEU A 329 -5.45 15.85 13.24
CA LEU A 329 -5.13 15.80 11.82
C LEU A 329 -4.32 17.04 11.45
N VAL A 330 -3.10 16.82 10.95
CA VAL A 330 -2.15 17.87 10.52
C VAL A 330 -1.88 17.80 9.01
N SER A 331 -2.06 16.63 8.41
CA SER A 331 -1.88 16.38 6.98
C SER A 331 -3.14 15.77 6.39
N PHE A 332 -3.57 16.32 5.27
CA PHE A 332 -4.62 15.73 4.44
C PHE A 332 -4.22 15.82 2.98
N THR A 333 -4.23 14.69 2.30
CA THR A 333 -3.88 14.60 0.88
C THR A 333 -5.03 13.96 0.12
N PHE A 334 -5.41 14.58 -0.99
CA PHE A 334 -6.44 14.05 -1.89
C PHE A 334 -5.90 14.10 -3.32
N VAL A 335 -5.63 12.94 -3.92
CA VAL A 335 -4.97 12.84 -5.23
C VAL A 335 -5.62 11.76 -6.08
N PRO A 336 -6.16 12.07 -7.26
CA PRO A 336 -6.56 13.39 -7.78
C PRO A 336 -7.66 14.03 -6.90
N LEU A 337 -7.92 15.35 -7.03
CA LEU A 337 -8.96 16.03 -6.25
C LEU A 337 -10.32 15.29 -6.35
N PRO A 338 -11.18 15.41 -5.31
CA PRO A 338 -12.39 14.61 -5.14
C PRO A 338 -13.14 14.34 -6.43
N GLY A 339 -13.17 13.05 -6.79
CA GLY A 339 -13.95 12.58 -7.92
C GLY A 339 -15.40 12.32 -7.52
N ARG A 340 -16.30 12.65 -8.44
CA ARG A 340 -17.73 12.34 -8.33
C ARG A 340 -18.02 11.05 -9.11
N ASN A 341 -18.70 10.07 -8.48
CA ASN A 341 -19.18 8.87 -9.17
C ASN A 341 -20.70 8.98 -9.37
N TYR A 342 -21.12 9.29 -10.60
CA TYR A 342 -22.52 9.41 -10.97
C TYR A 342 -23.08 8.02 -11.29
N GLY A 343 -23.82 7.44 -10.35
CA GLY A 343 -24.43 6.11 -10.45
C GLY A 343 -25.65 6.02 -11.39
N GLY A 344 -25.57 6.58 -12.59
CA GLY A 344 -26.65 6.50 -13.59
C GLY A 344 -26.67 5.13 -14.29
N GLY A 345 -27.76 4.37 -14.09
CA GLY A 345 -27.92 2.94 -14.44
C GLY A 345 -27.34 2.44 -15.78
N ASN A 346 -26.84 1.20 -15.76
CA ASN A 346 -26.32 0.38 -16.87
C ASN A 346 -25.30 1.03 -17.82
N VAL A 347 -24.85 2.24 -17.56
CA VAL A 347 -23.77 2.90 -18.28
C VAL A 347 -22.57 2.93 -17.34
N LEU A 348 -21.46 2.34 -17.79
CA LEU A 348 -20.13 2.46 -17.20
C LEU A 348 -19.94 3.86 -16.60
N GLY A 349 -20.02 3.95 -15.26
CA GLY A 349 -20.03 5.21 -14.55
C GLY A 349 -18.84 6.06 -14.94
N GLY A 350 -19.11 7.21 -15.56
CA GLY A 350 -18.07 8.17 -15.92
C GLY A 350 -17.53 8.83 -14.66
N TYR A 351 -16.25 8.62 -14.35
CA TYR A 351 -15.58 9.36 -13.29
C TYR A 351 -15.21 10.73 -13.81
N SER A 352 -15.60 11.73 -13.05
CA SER A 352 -15.09 13.09 -13.20
C SER A 352 -14.05 13.31 -12.12
N LEU A 353 -12.76 13.19 -12.47
CA LEU A 353 -11.69 13.63 -11.59
C LEU A 353 -11.60 15.15 -11.64
N LEU A 354 -11.40 15.81 -10.51
CA LEU A 354 -11.14 17.24 -10.53
C LEU A 354 -9.62 17.46 -10.68
N ASN A 355 -9.20 18.20 -11.70
CA ASN A 355 -7.83 18.72 -11.79
C ASN A 355 -7.81 20.15 -11.23
N PRO A 356 -6.90 20.48 -10.30
CA PRO A 356 -6.76 21.84 -9.76
C PRO A 356 -6.49 22.89 -10.84
N ASP A 357 -5.85 22.52 -11.96
CA ASP A 357 -5.39 23.44 -13.00
C ASP A 357 -6.28 23.47 -14.25
N THR A 358 -7.08 22.43 -14.50
CA THR A 358 -7.84 22.29 -15.76
C THR A 358 -9.34 21.99 -15.61
N GLY A 359 -9.87 21.87 -14.39
CA GLY A 359 -11.28 21.50 -14.18
C GLY A 359 -11.51 19.97 -14.24
N VAL A 360 -12.72 19.54 -14.60
CA VAL A 360 -13.09 18.11 -14.65
C VAL A 360 -12.28 17.37 -15.74
N ILE A 361 -11.48 16.39 -15.36
CA ILE A 361 -10.92 15.38 -16.26
C ILE A 361 -11.87 14.18 -16.26
N PRO A 362 -12.56 13.88 -17.37
CA PRO A 362 -13.22 12.60 -17.52
C PRO A 362 -12.15 11.50 -17.56
N VAL A 363 -12.19 10.55 -16.63
CA VAL A 363 -11.38 9.33 -16.74
C VAL A 363 -12.14 8.37 -17.62
N THR A 364 -11.91 8.49 -18.92
CA THR A 364 -12.34 7.49 -19.88
C THR A 364 -11.33 6.35 -19.87
N THR A 365 -11.61 5.24 -19.19
CA THR A 365 -11.00 3.95 -19.55
C THR A 365 -11.70 3.29 -20.73
N TYR A 366 -12.90 3.74 -21.12
CA TYR A 366 -13.54 3.34 -22.38
C TYR A 366 -14.25 4.52 -23.05
N ALA A 367 -14.07 4.63 -24.37
CA ALA A 367 -14.55 5.72 -25.19
C ALA A 367 -16.08 5.63 -25.41
N SER A 368 -16.85 6.22 -24.51
CA SER A 368 -18.20 6.69 -24.79
C SER A 368 -18.42 8.00 -24.05
N SER A 369 -18.28 9.12 -24.77
CA SER A 369 -18.53 10.46 -24.23
C SER A 369 -19.99 10.55 -23.74
N PRO A 370 -20.26 10.86 -22.46
CA PRO A 370 -21.58 11.31 -22.06
C PRO A 370 -21.74 12.73 -22.60
N THR A 371 -22.63 12.89 -23.56
CA THR A 371 -23.03 14.20 -24.06
C THR A 371 -24.10 14.76 -23.12
N GLY A 372 -23.73 15.80 -22.37
CA GLY A 372 -24.68 16.79 -21.85
C GLY A 372 -25.27 16.51 -20.47
N VAL A 373 -24.49 16.76 -19.41
CA VAL A 373 -24.98 17.40 -18.19
C VAL A 373 -23.90 18.39 -17.74
N SER A 374 -24.19 19.69 -17.81
CA SER A 374 -23.28 20.74 -17.36
C SER A 374 -23.53 21.02 -15.88
N ASP A 375 -23.05 20.13 -15.00
CA ASP A 375 -23.02 20.33 -13.55
C ASP A 375 -21.68 20.97 -13.14
N GLU A 376 -21.34 22.12 -13.74
CA GLU A 376 -20.12 22.86 -13.38
C GLU A 376 -20.22 23.49 -11.98
N ASP A 377 -21.42 23.81 -11.50
CA ASP A 377 -21.62 24.56 -10.24
C ASP A 377 -21.36 23.71 -8.98
N ASP A 378 -21.79 22.44 -8.94
CA ASP A 378 -21.68 21.63 -7.72
C ASP A 378 -20.24 21.19 -7.41
N GLY A 379 -19.40 21.05 -8.45
CA GLY A 379 -17.99 20.70 -8.27
C GLY A 379 -17.15 21.83 -7.68
N GLU A 380 -17.56 23.08 -7.86
CA GLU A 380 -16.86 24.24 -7.29
C GLU A 380 -17.05 24.36 -5.77
N GLU A 381 -18.21 23.94 -5.25
CA GLU A 381 -18.46 23.92 -3.81
C GLU A 381 -17.51 22.93 -3.10
N ASP A 382 -17.35 21.73 -3.66
CA ASP A 382 -16.43 20.71 -3.13
C ASP A 382 -14.97 21.17 -3.17
N LYS A 383 -14.54 21.81 -4.27
CA LYS A 383 -13.19 22.39 -4.37
C LYS A 383 -12.98 23.50 -3.35
N LEU A 384 -13.97 24.37 -3.16
CA LEU A 384 -13.88 25.47 -2.21
C LEU A 384 -13.81 24.94 -0.77
N ALA A 385 -14.63 23.95 -0.42
CA ALA A 385 -14.59 23.30 0.87
C ALA A 385 -13.23 22.63 1.12
N LEU A 386 -12.68 21.92 0.14
CA LEU A 386 -11.34 21.32 0.24
C LEU A 386 -10.24 22.36 0.41
N ARG A 387 -10.28 23.46 -0.34
CA ARG A 387 -9.31 24.56 -0.18
C ARG A 387 -9.36 25.19 1.21
N ARG A 388 -10.57 25.39 1.76
CA ARG A 388 -10.76 25.90 3.14
C ARG A 388 -10.19 24.93 4.16
N PHE A 389 -10.53 23.65 4.04
CA PHE A 389 -10.04 22.60 4.91
C PHE A 389 -8.51 22.50 4.90
N LEU A 390 -7.89 22.48 3.71
CA LEU A 390 -6.43 22.46 3.57
C LEU A 390 -5.76 23.72 4.12
N ALA A 391 -6.39 24.90 3.99
CA ALA A 391 -5.87 26.13 4.59
C ALA A 391 -5.87 26.05 6.12
N HIS A 392 -6.97 25.56 6.72
CA HIS A 392 -7.08 25.36 8.16
C HIS A 392 -6.03 24.38 8.72
N LEU A 393 -5.77 23.27 8.01
CA LEU A 393 -4.72 22.33 8.41
C LEU A 393 -3.31 22.95 8.38
N ARG A 394 -3.03 23.82 7.40
CA ARG A 394 -1.76 24.56 7.34
C ARG A 394 -1.60 25.52 8.51
N GLU A 395 -2.67 26.19 8.93
CA GLU A 395 -2.66 27.06 10.10
C GLU A 395 -2.34 26.26 11.37
N ARG A 396 -3.01 25.12 11.58
CA ARG A 396 -2.72 24.21 12.71
C ARG A 396 -1.27 23.73 12.73
N ARG A 397 -0.72 23.34 11.58
CA ARG A 397 0.69 22.90 11.46
C ARG A 397 1.67 24.02 11.84
N ASN A 398 1.35 25.26 11.52
CA ASN A 398 2.19 26.40 11.93
C ASN A 398 2.10 26.68 13.44
N GLU A 399 0.91 26.47 14.04
CA GLU A 399 0.70 26.65 15.48
C GLU A 399 1.36 25.55 16.34
N SER A 400 1.44 24.32 15.85
CA SER A 400 2.05 23.20 16.58
C SER A 400 3.58 23.32 16.72
N GLY A 401 4.21 24.28 16.04
CA GLY A 401 5.66 24.48 16.07
C GLY A 401 6.46 23.35 15.41
N GLU A 402 5.78 22.45 14.69
CA GLU A 402 6.41 21.44 13.85
C GLU A 402 6.91 22.10 12.55
N THR A 403 8.00 22.85 12.67
CA THR A 403 8.86 23.16 11.51
C THR A 403 9.50 21.85 11.05
N GLY A 404 8.78 21.13 10.19
CA GLY A 404 9.32 20.01 9.42
C GLY A 404 10.31 20.49 8.37
#